data_AF-A0A7S0PXT4-F1
#
_entry.id   AF-A0A7S0PXT4-F1
#
_cell.length_a   1.000
_cell.length_b   1.000
_cell.length_c   1.000
_cell.angle_alpha   90.00
_cell.angle_beta   90.00
_cell.angle_gamma   90.00
#
_symmetry.space_group_name_H-M   'P 1'
#
loop_
_entity.id
_entity.type
_entity.pdbx_description
1 polymer ?
#
loop_
_entity_poly.entity_id
_entity_poly.type
_entity_poly.pdbx_seq_one_letter_code
_entity_poly.pdbx_strand_id
1 'polypeptide(L)'
;QIARLLLQCFVHLVLLVAAVPWHVLSVAWQYPAQALGVTVLLTGAYLVHQGFVWLQHARRIRNQRREAEIDAAVHWVLKHLREHDTRWRQTTGAGRPLSLESIHRLVPDGYLSDKSMWAAVISRVSNDDCVNRMFAANDEEIWQWIPPPPPPP
;
A
#
# COMPACT_ATOMS: atom_id res chain seq x y z
N GLN A 1 0.50 18.94 -8.23
CA GLN A 1 1.78 18.19 -8.36
C GLN A 1 2.17 17.98 -9.83
N ILE A 2 1.24 17.58 -10.71
CA ILE A 2 1.49 17.39 -12.16
C ILE A 2 2.05 18.65 -12.85
N ALA A 3 1.51 19.84 -12.55
CA ALA A 3 1.98 21.09 -13.14
C ALA A 3 3.45 21.44 -12.80
N ARG A 4 3.95 21.06 -11.61
CA ARG A 4 5.36 21.25 -11.23
C ARG A 4 6.28 20.32 -12.02
N LEU A 5 5.88 19.07 -12.24
CA LEU A 5 6.66 18.10 -13.01
C LEU A 5 6.77 18.47 -14.49
N LEU A 6 5.68 18.98 -15.07
CA LEU A 6 5.68 19.47 -16.45
C LEU A 6 6.59 20.70 -16.62
N LEU A 7 6.53 21.64 -15.68
CA LEU A 7 7.41 22.82 -15.68
C LEU A 7 8.88 22.41 -15.54
N GLN A 8 9.19 21.43 -14.68
CA GLN A 8 10.56 20.96 -14.47
C GLN A 8 11.12 20.22 -15.70
N CYS A 9 10.28 19.44 -16.41
CA CYS A 9 10.65 18.83 -17.69
C CYS A 9 10.90 19.89 -18.78
N PHE A 10 10.06 20.93 -18.84
CA PHE A 10 10.23 22.01 -19.82
C PHE A 10 11.53 22.79 -19.58
N VAL A 11 11.85 23.12 -18.33
CA VAL A 11 13.09 23.83 -17.98
C VAL A 11 14.32 22.99 -18.31
N HIS A 12 14.31 21.68 -18.04
CA HIS A 12 15.42 20.80 -18.41
C HIS A 12 15.57 20.65 -19.93
N LEU A 13 14.47 20.58 -20.67
CA LEU A 13 14.52 20.52 -22.13
C LEU A 13 15.11 21.81 -22.73
N VAL A 14 14.70 22.98 -22.23
CA VAL A 14 15.21 24.29 -22.67
C VAL A 14 16.70 24.45 -22.36
N LEU A 15 17.14 24.06 -21.17
CA LEU A 15 18.56 24.12 -20.78
C LEU A 15 19.42 23.15 -21.60
N LEU A 16 18.90 21.98 -21.95
CA LEU A 16 19.60 21.00 -22.75
C LEU A 16 19.80 21.47 -24.19
N VAL A 17 18.82 22.20 -24.76
CA VAL A 17 18.93 22.85 -26.07
C VAL A 17 19.90 24.05 -26.03
N ALA A 18 19.87 24.85 -24.96
CA ALA A 18 20.76 26.01 -24.80
C ALA A 18 22.22 25.65 -24.53
N ALA A 19 22.49 24.48 -23.96
CA ALA A 19 23.83 24.01 -23.61
C ALA A 19 24.55 23.29 -24.76
N VAL A 20 23.92 23.12 -25.94
CA VAL A 20 24.57 22.47 -27.09
C VAL A 20 25.65 23.41 -27.65
N PRO A 21 26.95 23.07 -27.55
CA PRO A 21 28.02 23.90 -28.08
C PRO A 21 27.86 24.05 -29.60
N TRP A 22 28.14 25.23 -30.15
CA TRP A 22 28.04 25.53 -31.58
C TRP A 22 28.77 24.50 -32.49
N HIS A 23 29.81 23.85 -31.98
CA HIS A 23 30.55 22.79 -32.65
C HIS A 23 29.75 21.48 -32.84
N VAL A 24 28.78 21.20 -31.96
CA VAL A 24 27.87 20.05 -32.09
C VAL A 24 26.82 20.32 -33.17
N LEU A 25 26.39 21.57 -33.32
CA LEU A 25 25.53 22.02 -34.43
C LEU A 25 26.23 21.90 -35.79
N SER A 26 27.52 22.24 -35.89
CA SER A 26 28.27 22.08 -37.15
C SER A 26 28.50 20.60 -37.53
N VAL A 27 28.70 19.72 -36.55
CA VAL A 27 28.84 18.26 -36.79
C VAL A 27 27.50 17.64 -37.18
N ALA A 28 26.39 18.09 -36.56
CA ALA A 28 25.05 17.67 -36.93
C ALA A 28 24.67 18.11 -38.35
N TRP A 29 25.20 19.23 -38.85
CA TRP A 29 25.05 19.66 -40.24
C TRP A 29 25.85 18.79 -41.23
N GLN A 30 27.01 18.27 -40.81
CA GLN A 30 27.85 17.37 -41.61
C GLN A 30 27.31 15.93 -41.68
N TYR A 31 26.63 15.44 -40.63
CA TYR A 31 26.06 14.10 -40.58
C TYR A 31 24.62 14.10 -40.04
N PRO A 32 23.68 14.74 -40.75
CA PRO A 32 22.31 14.97 -40.26
C PRO A 32 21.57 13.66 -39.98
N ALA A 33 21.79 12.62 -40.78
CA ALA A 33 21.17 11.32 -40.57
C ALA A 33 21.63 10.62 -39.27
N GLN A 34 22.91 10.74 -38.92
CA GLN A 34 23.47 10.13 -37.70
C GLN A 34 23.04 10.91 -36.45
N ALA A 35 23.03 12.25 -36.52
CA ALA A 35 22.55 13.11 -35.46
C ALA A 35 21.04 12.89 -35.17
N LEU A 36 20.22 12.72 -36.21
CA LEU A 36 18.81 12.35 -36.07
C LEU A 36 18.65 10.95 -35.47
N GLY A 37 19.45 9.97 -35.92
CA GLY A 37 19.44 8.61 -35.37
C GLY A 37 19.75 8.58 -33.87
N VAL A 38 20.80 9.28 -33.43
CA VAL A 38 21.17 9.38 -32.02
C VAL A 38 20.10 10.10 -31.20
N THR A 39 19.54 11.19 -31.73
CA THR A 39 18.47 11.94 -31.06
C THR A 39 17.22 11.10 -30.89
N VAL A 40 16.80 10.36 -31.92
CA VAL A 40 15.65 9.45 -31.85
C VAL A 40 15.91 8.33 -30.84
N LEU A 41 17.12 7.77 -30.81
CA LEU A 41 17.49 6.69 -29.90
C LEU A 41 17.51 7.15 -28.44
N LEU A 42 18.11 8.31 -28.15
CA LEU A 42 18.13 8.91 -26.81
C LEU A 42 16.72 9.32 -26.36
N THR A 43 15.92 9.90 -27.26
CA THR A 43 14.53 10.29 -26.97
C THR A 43 13.67 9.06 -26.69
N GLY A 44 13.80 8.01 -27.51
CA GLY A 44 13.11 6.73 -27.32
C GLY A 44 13.49 6.07 -25.99
N ALA A 45 14.79 6.01 -25.67
CA ALA A 45 15.27 5.48 -24.40
C ALA A 45 14.74 6.28 -23.20
N TYR A 46 14.72 7.61 -23.30
CA TYR A 46 14.16 8.49 -22.28
C TYR A 46 12.67 8.23 -22.04
N LEU A 47 11.87 8.13 -23.11
CA LEU A 47 10.43 7.85 -23.01
C LEU A 47 10.14 6.48 -22.39
N VAL A 48 10.89 5.44 -22.79
CA VAL A 48 10.77 4.09 -22.20
C VAL A 48 11.13 4.12 -20.71
N HIS A 49 12.21 4.81 -20.34
CA HIS A 49 12.61 4.96 -18.94
C HIS A 49 11.54 5.70 -18.11
N GLN A 50 11.00 6.80 -18.63
CA GLN A 50 9.92 7.54 -17.96
C GLN A 50 8.67 6.68 -17.78
N GLY A 51 8.30 5.89 -18.81
CA GLY A 51 7.20 4.94 -18.73
C GLY A 51 7.40 3.87 -17.66
N PHE A 52 8.62 3.33 -17.55
CA PHE A 52 8.99 2.37 -16.51
C PHE A 52 8.88 2.96 -15.10
N VAL A 53 9.41 4.18 -14.89
CA VAL A 53 9.30 4.90 -13.62
C VAL A 53 7.83 5.14 -13.25
N TRP A 54 7.00 5.52 -14.21
CA TRP A 54 5.56 5.71 -14.02
C TRP A 54 4.87 4.42 -13.57
N LEU A 55 5.20 3.30 -14.22
CA LEU A 55 4.64 1.99 -13.86
C LEU A 55 5.03 1.60 -12.43
N GLN A 56 6.29 1.82 -12.04
CA GLN A 56 6.74 1.57 -10.67
C GLN A 56 6.01 2.45 -9.66
N HIS A 57 5.84 3.74 -9.97
CA HIS A 57 5.13 4.66 -9.09
C HIS A 57 3.66 4.27 -8.92
N ALA A 58 2.98 3.92 -10.01
CA ALA A 58 1.59 3.45 -9.98
C ALA A 58 1.43 2.13 -9.19
N ARG A 59 2.41 1.22 -9.26
CA ARG A 59 2.43 0.01 -8.42
C ARG A 59 2.60 0.37 -6.94
N ARG A 60 3.53 1.27 -6.61
CA ARG A 60 3.75 1.72 -5.22
C ARG A 60 2.48 2.35 -4.62
N ILE A 61 1.81 3.24 -5.34
CA ILE A 61 0.57 3.88 -4.86
C ILE A 61 -0.53 2.83 -4.62
N ARG A 62 -0.68 1.86 -5.54
CA ARG A 62 -1.66 0.77 -5.35
C ARG A 62 -1.35 -0.06 -4.11
N ASN A 63 -0.09 -0.41 -3.89
CA ASN A 63 0.32 -1.16 -2.70
C ASN A 63 0.09 -0.35 -1.41
N GLN A 64 0.36 0.97 -1.41
CA GLN A 64 0.11 1.83 -0.26
C GLN A 64 -1.39 1.95 0.07
N ARG A 65 -2.25 2.08 -0.94
CA ARG A 65 -3.71 2.09 -0.73
C ARG A 65 -4.19 0.77 -0.15
N ARG A 66 -3.73 -0.34 -0.72
CA ARG A 66 -4.04 -1.68 -0.24
C ARG A 66 -3.58 -1.89 1.21
N GLU A 67 -2.40 -1.40 1.56
CA GLU A 67 -1.87 -1.47 2.92
C GLU A 67 -2.73 -0.67 3.91
N ALA A 68 -3.15 0.54 3.52
CA ALA A 68 -4.04 1.36 4.34
C ALA A 68 -5.42 0.71 4.52
N GLU A 69 -5.94 0.02 3.51
CA GLU A 69 -7.19 -0.75 3.60
C GLU A 69 -7.05 -1.94 4.57
N ILE A 70 -5.92 -2.66 4.52
CA ILE A 70 -5.60 -3.73 5.47
C ILE A 70 -5.53 -3.17 6.90
N ASP A 71 -4.80 -2.08 7.10
CA ASP A 71 -4.67 -1.46 8.43
C ASP A 71 -6.02 -0.99 8.96
N ALA A 72 -6.86 -0.37 8.13
CA ALA A 72 -8.21 0.03 8.52
C ALA A 72 -9.06 -1.17 8.95
N ALA A 73 -8.99 -2.28 8.21
CA ALA A 73 -9.70 -3.52 8.54
C ALA A 73 -9.18 -4.15 9.85
N VAL A 74 -7.86 -4.19 10.06
CA VAL A 74 -7.24 -4.67 11.31
C VAL A 74 -7.71 -3.84 12.50
N HIS A 75 -7.65 -2.51 12.41
CA HIS A 75 -8.12 -1.62 13.48
C HIS A 75 -9.61 -1.82 13.77
N TRP A 76 -10.41 -2.04 12.73
CA TRP A 76 -11.84 -2.33 12.89
C TRP A 76 -12.06 -3.63 13.65
N VAL A 77 -11.36 -4.72 13.27
CA VAL A 77 -11.48 -6.03 13.93
C VAL A 77 -11.06 -5.96 15.40
N LEU A 78 -9.90 -5.35 15.70
CA LEU A 78 -9.41 -5.18 17.07
C LEU A 78 -10.38 -4.36 17.92
N LYS A 79 -10.89 -3.25 17.38
CA LYS A 79 -11.91 -2.43 18.05
C LYS A 79 -13.17 -3.26 18.35
N HIS A 80 -13.64 -4.03 17.38
CA HIS A 80 -14.85 -4.84 17.55
C HIS A 80 -14.67 -5.95 18.60
N LEU A 81 -13.53 -6.65 18.59
CA LEU A 81 -13.17 -7.64 19.60
C LEU A 81 -13.15 -7.03 21.00
N ARG A 82 -12.51 -5.86 21.15
CA ARG A 82 -12.46 -5.13 22.42
C ARG A 82 -13.85 -4.70 22.88
N GLU A 83 -14.69 -4.15 22.01
CA GLU A 83 -16.06 -3.73 22.32
C GLU A 83 -16.98 -4.91 22.66
N HIS A 84 -16.77 -6.07 22.05
CA HIS A 84 -17.48 -7.29 22.40
C HIS A 84 -17.05 -7.81 23.77
N ASP A 85 -15.74 -7.88 24.01
CA ASP A 85 -15.17 -8.35 25.27
C ASP A 85 -15.57 -7.46 26.45
N THR A 86 -15.53 -6.13 26.31
CA THR A 86 -15.96 -5.21 27.37
C THR A 86 -17.44 -5.34 27.69
N ARG A 87 -18.32 -5.49 26.70
CA ARG A 87 -19.75 -5.74 26.90
C ARG A 87 -19.98 -7.03 27.69
N TRP A 88 -19.30 -8.12 27.31
CA TRP A 88 -19.46 -9.40 27.99
C TRP A 88 -18.87 -9.44 29.39
N ARG A 89 -17.71 -8.81 29.61
CA ARG A 89 -17.13 -8.68 30.94
C ARG A 89 -18.03 -7.89 31.89
N GLN A 90 -18.69 -6.85 31.41
CA GLN A 90 -19.67 -6.09 32.21
C GLN A 90 -20.88 -6.94 32.60
N THR A 91 -21.34 -7.83 31.72
CA THR A 91 -22.54 -8.64 31.98
C THR A 91 -22.26 -9.94 32.73
N THR A 92 -21.10 -10.56 32.53
CA THR A 92 -20.81 -11.93 33.01
C THR A 92 -19.55 -12.03 33.86
N GLY A 93 -18.77 -10.96 34.00
CA GLY A 93 -17.47 -10.98 34.67
C GLY A 93 -16.35 -11.62 33.86
N ALA A 94 -16.67 -12.26 32.71
CA ALA A 94 -15.72 -12.93 31.84
C ALA A 94 -15.81 -12.40 30.40
N GLY A 95 -14.68 -12.46 29.68
CA GLY A 95 -14.66 -12.20 28.25
C GLY A 95 -15.31 -13.33 27.47
N ARG A 96 -16.02 -13.01 26.38
CA ARG A 96 -16.60 -14.02 25.49
C ARG A 96 -15.81 -14.07 24.17
N PRO A 97 -15.27 -15.25 23.79
CA PRO A 97 -14.60 -15.40 22.51
C PRO A 97 -15.60 -15.30 21.34
N LEU A 98 -15.11 -14.84 20.20
CA LEU A 98 -15.83 -14.73 18.94
C LEU A 98 -15.23 -15.72 17.94
N SER A 99 -16.06 -16.39 17.15
CA SER A 99 -15.53 -17.22 16.08
C SER A 99 -15.07 -16.39 14.89
N LEU A 100 -14.06 -16.88 14.17
CA LEU A 100 -13.54 -16.23 12.97
C LEU A 100 -14.64 -16.02 11.92
N GLU A 101 -15.57 -16.97 11.80
CA GLU A 101 -16.71 -16.84 10.89
C GLU A 101 -17.64 -15.69 11.30
N SER A 102 -17.89 -15.53 12.60
CA SER A 102 -18.69 -14.41 13.12
C SER A 102 -18.02 -13.07 12.82
N ILE A 103 -16.70 -12.98 13.02
CA ILE A 103 -15.94 -11.77 12.69
C ILE A 103 -16.02 -11.50 11.19
N HIS A 104 -15.79 -12.50 10.34
CA HIS A 104 -15.89 -12.37 8.89
C HIS A 104 -17.26 -11.86 8.43
N ARG A 105 -18.36 -12.29 9.06
CA ARG A 105 -19.72 -11.80 8.72
C ARG A 105 -19.98 -10.36 9.19
N LEU A 106 -19.26 -9.88 10.19
CA LEU A 106 -19.47 -8.55 10.76
C LEU A 106 -18.60 -7.49 10.10
N VAL A 107 -17.49 -7.90 9.48
CA VAL A 107 -16.60 -7.02 8.74
C VAL A 107 -17.36 -6.45 7.53
N PRO A 108 -17.36 -5.11 7.33
CA PRO A 108 -18.00 -4.51 6.17
C PRO A 108 -17.49 -5.09 4.83
N ASP A 109 -18.41 -5.34 3.89
CA ASP A 109 -18.10 -5.96 2.57
C ASP A 109 -16.96 -5.27 1.82
N GLY A 110 -16.78 -3.96 2.03
CA GLY A 110 -15.65 -3.19 1.48
C GLY A 110 -14.28 -3.76 1.83
N TYR A 111 -14.14 -4.36 3.02
CA TYR A 111 -12.89 -4.98 3.50
C TYR A 111 -12.76 -6.47 3.14
N LEU A 112 -13.79 -7.09 2.55
CA LEU A 112 -13.81 -8.51 2.16
C LEU A 112 -13.71 -8.73 0.66
N SER A 113 -13.59 -7.65 -0.12
CA SER A 113 -13.60 -7.68 -1.59
C SER A 113 -12.46 -8.51 -2.21
N ASP A 114 -11.39 -8.79 -1.46
CA ASP A 114 -10.26 -9.61 -1.87
C ASP A 114 -9.89 -10.65 -0.81
N LYS A 115 -9.95 -11.94 -1.16
CA LYS A 115 -9.57 -13.07 -0.28
C LYS A 115 -8.15 -12.93 0.27
N SER A 116 -7.23 -12.38 -0.53
CA SER A 116 -5.85 -12.20 -0.13
C SER A 116 -5.66 -11.02 0.84
N MET A 117 -6.59 -10.05 0.84
CA MET A 117 -6.63 -8.99 1.83
C MET A 117 -7.10 -9.53 3.19
N TRP A 118 -8.15 -10.36 3.20
CA TRP A 118 -8.63 -10.98 4.44
C TRP A 118 -7.56 -11.87 5.10
N ALA A 119 -6.80 -12.63 4.31
CA ALA A 119 -5.67 -13.41 4.83
C ALA A 119 -4.59 -12.53 5.49
N ALA A 120 -4.29 -11.36 4.93
CA ALA A 120 -3.35 -10.40 5.52
C ALA A 120 -3.88 -9.79 6.81
N VAL A 121 -5.17 -9.45 6.86
CA VAL A 121 -5.85 -8.97 8.08
C VAL A 121 -5.78 -10.04 9.17
N ILE A 122 -6.12 -11.29 8.84
CA ILE A 122 -6.05 -12.41 9.79
C ILE A 122 -4.65 -12.53 10.37
N SER A 123 -3.63 -12.55 9.51
CA SER A 123 -2.24 -12.69 9.95
C SER A 123 -1.78 -11.55 10.84
N ARG A 124 -2.24 -10.31 10.62
CA ARG A 124 -1.86 -9.16 11.47
C ARG A 124 -2.57 -9.20 12.81
N VAL A 125 -3.87 -9.45 12.81
CA VAL A 125 -4.65 -9.53 14.05
C VAL A 125 -4.20 -10.72 14.90
N SER A 126 -3.87 -11.85 14.30
CA SER A 126 -3.38 -13.03 15.04
C SER A 126 -2.00 -12.83 15.67
N ASN A 127 -1.23 -11.85 15.19
CA ASN A 127 0.09 -11.51 15.72
C ASN A 127 0.02 -10.35 16.72
N ASP A 128 -1.17 -9.82 17.02
CA ASP A 128 -1.36 -8.76 18.00
C ASP A 128 -1.37 -9.36 19.42
N ASP A 129 -0.55 -8.81 20.31
CA ASP A 129 -0.42 -9.27 21.70
C ASP A 129 -1.75 -9.18 22.49
N CYS A 130 -2.69 -8.35 22.02
CA CYS A 130 -4.01 -8.17 22.64
C CYS A 130 -5.04 -9.20 22.16
N VAL A 131 -4.67 -10.17 21.32
CA VAL A 131 -5.59 -11.18 20.78
C VAL A 131 -5.10 -12.58 21.11
N ASN A 132 -5.91 -13.32 21.87
CA ASN A 132 -5.72 -14.75 22.05
C ASN A 132 -6.41 -15.52 20.92
N ARG A 133 -5.67 -16.41 20.27
CA ARG A 133 -6.20 -17.31 19.24
C ARG A 133 -6.28 -18.73 19.80
N MET A 134 -7.47 -19.30 19.78
CA MET A 134 -7.73 -20.61 20.38
C MET A 134 -8.59 -21.44 19.42
N PHE A 135 -8.57 -22.76 19.60
CA PHE A 135 -9.49 -23.66 18.92
C PHE A 135 -10.51 -24.18 19.92
N ALA A 136 -11.78 -24.04 19.58
CA ALA A 136 -12.87 -24.65 20.33
C ALA A 136 -12.92 -26.16 20.08
N ALA A 137 -13.68 -26.89 20.90
CA ALA A 137 -13.77 -28.35 20.84
C ALA A 137 -14.32 -28.92 19.51
N ASN A 138 -14.90 -28.06 18.67
CA ASN A 138 -15.41 -28.37 17.33
C ASN A 138 -14.41 -27.98 16.21
N ASP A 139 -13.13 -27.80 16.54
CA ASP A 139 -12.09 -27.27 15.65
C ASP A 139 -12.39 -25.86 15.08
N GLU A 140 -13.33 -25.13 15.68
CA GLU A 140 -13.64 -23.75 15.30
C GLU A 140 -12.61 -22.79 15.87
N GLU A 141 -12.04 -21.96 15.01
CA GLU A 141 -11.10 -20.93 15.41
C GLU A 141 -11.84 -19.79 16.13
N ILE A 142 -11.46 -19.54 17.38
CA ILE A 142 -12.08 -18.56 18.25
C ILE A 142 -11.04 -17.56 18.77
N TRP A 143 -11.44 -16.29 18.77
CA TRP A 143 -10.58 -15.16 19.06
C TRP A 143 -11.11 -14.43 20.29
N GLN A 144 -10.22 -14.12 21.22
CA GLN A 144 -10.57 -13.42 22.45
C GLN A 144 -9.66 -12.21 22.64
N TRP A 145 -10.25 -11.08 23.02
CA TRP A 145 -9.48 -9.90 23.42
C TRP A 145 -8.83 -10.13 24.79
N ILE A 146 -7.52 -9.93 24.85
CA ILE A 146 -6.75 -9.89 26.10
C ILE A 146 -6.50 -8.42 26.44
N PRO A 147 -7.01 -7.92 27.58
CA PRO A 147 -6.68 -6.57 28.01
C PRO A 147 -5.18 -6.48 28.29
N PRO A 148 -4.50 -5.40 27.83
CA PRO A 148 -3.10 -5.19 28.15
C PRO A 148 -2.91 -5.08 29.67
N PRO A 149 -1.75 -5.49 30.21
CA PRO A 149 -1.46 -5.35 31.63
C PRO A 149 -1.55 -3.87 32.03
N PRO A 150 -2.02 -3.58 33.27
CA PRO A 150 -2.01 -2.21 33.76
C PRO A 150 -0.57 -1.67 33.77
N PRO A 151 -0.37 -0.37 33.48
CA PRO A 151 0.95 0.24 33.60
C PRO A 151 1.48 0.06 35.04
N PRO A 152 2.80 -0.10 35.21
CA PRO A 152 3.39 -0.16 36.54
C PRO A 152 3.08 1.13 37.32
N PRO A 153 2.96 1.03 38.66
CA PRO A 153 2.63 2.17 39.53
C PRO A 153 3.69 3.27 39.54
#